data_AF-X1SLK4-F1
#
_entry.id   AF-X1SLK4-F1
#
_cell.length_a   1.000
_cell.length_b   1.000
_cell.length_c   1.000
_cell.angle_alpha   90.00
_cell.angle_beta   90.00
_cell.angle_gamma   90.00
#
_symmetry.space_group_name_H-M   'P 1'
#
loop_
_entity.id
_entity.type
_entity.pdbx_description
1 polymer ?
#
loop_
_entity_poly.entity_id
_entity_poly.type
_entity_poly.pdbx_seq_one_letter_code
_entity_poly.pdbx_strand_id
1 'polypeptide(L)'
;GLEDINTAGSQYGQYYMLREILGKEFWEELLSTQEPKIYYKTTDLANALLEGEIDIAGEFSIHTVYNYRIKNGVPIQGIYPEEGIPLVVNLAAILNQTDYPEEAKIFLNFLLSQRGQETMQGTNYKYSLRDGITPLEGIPSLDNLNILLPENTADYGSKRIEYIQEFNSFLGSNK
;
A
#
# COMPACT_ATOMS: atom_id res chain seq x y z
N GLY A 1 -9.66 9.64 8.21
CA GLY A 1 -9.89 9.85 6.76
C GLY A 1 -9.34 8.67 5.99
N LEU A 2 -9.89 8.40 4.80
CA LEU A 2 -9.44 7.35 3.87
C LEU A 2 -9.22 7.93 2.48
N GLU A 3 -8.45 7.26 1.63
CA GLU A 3 -8.30 7.62 0.22
C GLU A 3 -9.15 6.70 -0.65
N ASP A 4 -9.80 7.28 -1.67
CA ASP A 4 -10.68 6.53 -2.55
C ASP A 4 -9.93 5.43 -3.31
N ILE A 5 -10.46 4.20 -3.24
CA ILE A 5 -9.81 3.01 -3.80
C ILE A 5 -9.79 2.99 -5.33
N ASN A 6 -10.57 3.84 -6.01
CA ASN A 6 -10.55 3.93 -7.46
C ASN A 6 -9.36 4.77 -7.95
N THR A 7 -8.95 5.77 -7.17
CA THR A 7 -7.89 6.73 -7.55
C THR A 7 -6.47 6.19 -7.45
N ALA A 8 -6.24 5.16 -6.64
CA ALA A 8 -4.88 4.66 -6.40
C ALA A 8 -4.82 3.14 -6.20
N GLY A 9 -3.83 2.50 -6.85
CA GLY A 9 -3.67 1.06 -6.83
C GLY A 9 -3.28 0.50 -5.45
N SER A 10 -2.61 1.27 -4.61
CA SER A 10 -2.27 0.89 -3.23
C SER A 10 -3.49 0.79 -2.33
N GLN A 11 -4.44 1.72 -2.46
CA GLN A 11 -5.68 1.76 -1.69
C GLN A 11 -6.59 0.60 -2.10
N TYR A 12 -6.74 0.36 -3.40
CA TYR A 12 -7.38 -0.86 -3.88
C TYR A 12 -6.67 -2.13 -3.34
N GLY A 13 -5.34 -2.11 -3.32
CA GLY A 13 -4.49 -3.12 -2.69
C GLY A 13 -4.94 -3.47 -1.27
N GLN A 14 -4.99 -2.46 -0.42
CA GLN A 14 -5.37 -2.61 0.98
C GLN A 14 -6.84 -3.00 1.15
N TYR A 15 -7.74 -2.43 0.38
CA TYR A 15 -9.15 -2.81 0.38
C TYR A 15 -9.31 -4.28 0.07
N TYR A 16 -8.76 -4.74 -1.07
CA TYR A 16 -8.78 -6.13 -1.47
C TYR A 16 -8.27 -7.04 -0.36
N MET A 17 -7.08 -6.75 0.18
CA MET A 17 -6.46 -7.56 1.23
C MET A 17 -7.35 -7.72 2.46
N LEU A 18 -7.81 -6.61 3.04
CA LEU A 18 -8.62 -6.65 4.25
C LEU A 18 -10.01 -7.22 3.95
N ARG A 19 -10.55 -7.00 2.75
CA ARG A 19 -11.83 -7.54 2.31
C ARG A 19 -11.80 -9.07 2.18
N GLU A 20 -10.70 -9.63 1.68
CA GLU A 20 -10.52 -11.08 1.57
C GLU A 20 -10.28 -11.74 2.94
N ILE A 21 -9.52 -11.08 3.82
CA ILE A 21 -9.11 -11.65 5.11
C ILE A 21 -10.18 -11.48 6.20
N LEU A 22 -10.79 -10.30 6.27
CA LEU A 22 -11.71 -9.90 7.35
C LEU A 22 -13.18 -9.84 6.91
N GLY A 23 -13.45 -10.02 5.62
CA GLY A 23 -14.81 -9.98 5.07
C GLY A 23 -15.30 -8.58 4.73
N LYS A 24 -16.54 -8.54 4.20
CA LYS A 24 -17.22 -7.29 3.81
C LYS A 24 -17.65 -6.51 5.04
N GLU A 25 -18.08 -7.27 6.03
CA GLU A 25 -18.69 -6.82 7.27
C GLU A 25 -17.71 -5.94 8.06
N PHE A 26 -16.41 -6.25 8.01
CA PHE A 26 -15.37 -5.38 8.55
C PHE A 26 -15.41 -3.97 7.96
N TRP A 27 -15.51 -3.85 6.63
CA TRP A 27 -15.57 -2.56 5.96
C TRP A 27 -16.89 -1.82 6.21
N GLU A 28 -18.01 -2.55 6.26
CA GLU A 28 -19.31 -1.99 6.61
C GLU A 28 -19.31 -1.42 8.04
N GLU A 29 -18.77 -2.16 9.00
CA GLU A 29 -18.64 -1.72 10.39
C GLU A 29 -17.67 -0.53 10.53
N LEU A 30 -16.50 -0.60 9.88
CA LEU A 30 -15.52 0.49 9.90
C LEU A 30 -16.12 1.80 9.35
N LEU A 31 -16.75 1.74 8.18
CA LEU A 31 -17.28 2.93 7.51
C LEU A 31 -18.51 3.50 8.21
N SER A 32 -19.36 2.66 8.79
CA SER A 32 -20.53 3.11 9.57
C SER A 32 -20.19 3.64 10.95
N THR A 33 -19.14 3.11 11.58
CA THR A 33 -18.74 3.52 12.94
C THR A 33 -17.86 4.76 12.92
N GLN A 34 -16.88 4.82 11.99
CA GLN A 34 -15.90 5.90 11.95
C GLN A 34 -16.30 7.06 11.04
N GLU A 35 -17.27 6.84 10.13
CA GLU A 35 -17.73 7.81 9.12
C GLU A 35 -16.55 8.61 8.49
N PRO A 36 -15.49 7.95 7.98
CA PRO A 36 -14.28 8.65 7.61
C PRO A 36 -14.52 9.55 6.38
N LYS A 37 -14.00 10.78 6.43
CA LYS A 37 -13.92 11.64 5.24
C LYS A 37 -13.05 10.97 4.17
N ILE A 38 -13.59 10.90 2.95
CA ILE A 38 -12.94 10.29 1.79
C ILE A 38 -12.23 11.37 0.97
N TYR A 39 -10.96 11.11 0.66
CA TYR A 39 -10.09 11.97 -0.14
C TYR A 39 -9.74 11.27 -1.45
N TYR A 40 -9.40 12.04 -2.50
CA TYR A 40 -9.12 11.50 -3.84
C TYR A 40 -7.66 11.62 -4.25
N LYS A 41 -6.82 12.12 -3.33
CA LYS A 41 -5.39 12.28 -3.48
C LYS A 41 -4.70 12.08 -2.14
N THR A 42 -3.62 11.31 -2.13
CA THR A 42 -2.75 11.13 -0.97
C THR A 42 -2.30 12.45 -0.36
N THR A 43 -2.03 13.48 -1.17
CA THR A 43 -1.62 14.80 -0.68
C THR A 43 -2.70 15.50 0.15
N ASP A 44 -3.96 15.36 -0.27
CA ASP A 44 -5.08 16.04 0.39
C ASP A 44 -5.37 15.33 1.72
N LEU A 45 -5.30 13.99 1.74
CA LEU A 45 -5.38 13.19 2.96
C LEU A 45 -4.24 13.53 3.95
N ALA A 46 -3.01 13.71 3.45
CA ALA A 46 -1.87 14.09 4.26
C ALA A 46 -2.03 15.48 4.87
N ASN A 47 -2.46 16.46 4.07
CA ASN A 47 -2.67 17.83 4.55
C ASN A 47 -3.76 17.87 5.62
N ALA A 48 -4.87 17.16 5.41
CA ALA A 48 -5.92 17.07 6.42
C ALA A 48 -5.43 16.49 7.76
N LEU A 49 -4.55 15.48 7.72
CA LEU A 49 -3.92 14.96 8.94
C LEU A 49 -3.02 16.00 9.61
N LEU A 50 -2.19 16.70 8.83
CA LEU A 50 -1.23 17.70 9.34
C LEU A 50 -1.91 18.95 9.89
N GLU A 51 -3.05 19.33 9.31
CA GLU A 51 -3.86 20.47 9.71
C GLU A 51 -4.79 20.13 10.89
N GLY A 52 -4.86 18.85 11.28
CA GLY A 52 -5.73 18.38 12.37
C GLY A 52 -7.21 18.31 11.99
N GLU A 53 -7.55 18.27 10.70
CA GLU A 53 -8.92 18.00 10.25
C GLU A 53 -9.35 16.55 10.53
N ILE A 54 -8.38 15.63 10.54
CA ILE A 54 -8.58 14.22 10.86
C ILE A 54 -7.48 13.77 11.83
N ASP A 55 -7.83 12.87 12.76
CA ASP A 55 -6.85 12.34 13.73
C ASP A 55 -6.01 11.20 13.14
N ILE A 56 -6.59 10.41 12.24
CA ILE A 56 -5.97 9.23 11.64
C ILE A 56 -6.21 9.25 10.12
N ALA A 57 -5.15 9.12 9.34
CA ALA A 57 -5.19 8.80 7.92
C ALA A 57 -5.03 7.29 7.76
N GLY A 58 -6.10 6.60 7.34
CA GLY A 58 -5.99 5.21 6.92
C GLY A 58 -5.24 5.13 5.60
N GLU A 59 -4.60 3.98 5.37
CA GLU A 59 -4.04 3.57 4.08
C GLU A 59 -2.74 4.27 3.64
N PHE A 60 -2.06 4.96 4.56
CA PHE A 60 -0.67 5.34 4.33
C PHE A 60 0.25 4.14 4.50
N SER A 61 0.90 3.77 3.39
CA SER A 61 1.96 2.78 3.42
C SER A 61 3.13 3.24 4.29
N ILE A 62 3.91 2.28 4.80
CA ILE A 62 5.13 2.55 5.58
C ILE A 62 6.10 3.47 4.83
N HIS A 63 6.24 3.27 3.51
CA HIS A 63 7.12 4.10 2.68
C HIS A 63 6.56 5.51 2.45
N THR A 64 5.23 5.68 2.39
CA THR A 64 4.59 7.00 2.34
C THR A 64 4.89 7.76 3.62
N VAL A 65 4.66 7.14 4.79
CA VAL A 65 4.96 7.75 6.09
C VAL A 65 6.44 8.16 6.18
N TYR A 66 7.34 7.25 5.81
CA TYR A 66 8.78 7.53 5.81
C TYR A 66 9.16 8.68 4.88
N ASN A 67 8.62 8.69 3.65
CA ASN A 67 8.87 9.74 2.66
C ASN A 67 8.49 11.12 3.21
N TYR A 68 7.28 11.25 3.77
CA TYR A 68 6.82 12.49 4.38
C TYR A 68 7.71 12.92 5.55
N ARG A 69 8.09 12.00 6.45
CA ARG A 69 9.01 12.32 7.55
C ARG A 69 10.37 12.82 7.07
N ILE A 70 10.99 12.14 6.11
CA ILE A 70 12.35 12.45 5.67
C ILE A 70 12.41 13.62 4.69
N LYS A 71 11.50 13.70 3.72
CA LYS A 71 11.52 14.75 2.69
C LYS A 71 10.85 16.03 3.14
N ASN A 72 9.74 15.94 3.88
CA ASN A 72 8.94 17.10 4.24
C ASN A 72 9.18 17.54 5.69
N GLY A 73 9.93 16.76 6.49
CA GLY A 73 10.19 17.07 7.89
C GLY A 73 8.93 17.06 8.76
N VAL A 74 7.87 16.37 8.32
CA VAL A 74 6.59 16.39 9.02
C VAL A 74 6.56 15.34 10.14
N PRO A 75 5.94 15.66 11.30
CA PRO A 75 5.96 14.80 12.49
C PRO A 75 4.86 13.73 12.45
N ILE A 76 4.66 13.06 11.30
CA ILE A 76 3.69 11.95 11.22
C ILE A 76 4.34 10.64 11.70
N GLN A 77 3.55 9.79 12.32
CA GLN A 77 3.99 8.48 12.80
C GLN A 77 3.13 7.37 12.17
N GLY A 78 3.78 6.27 11.80
CA GLY A 78 3.09 5.06 11.37
C GLY A 78 2.56 4.29 12.57
N ILE A 79 1.32 3.82 12.48
CA ILE A 79 0.70 2.88 13.41
C ILE A 79 0.73 1.50 12.76
N TYR A 80 1.18 0.49 13.50
CA TYR A 80 1.40 -0.87 13.03
C TYR A 80 0.54 -1.83 13.87
N PRO A 81 -0.68 -2.18 13.41
CA PRO A 81 -1.58 -3.07 14.15
C PRO A 81 -0.96 -4.45 14.41
N GLU A 82 -1.16 -5.00 15.60
CA GLU A 82 -0.66 -6.33 15.98
C GLU A 82 -1.43 -7.44 15.26
N GLU A 83 -2.70 -7.18 14.94
CA GLU A 83 -3.59 -8.06 14.16
C GLU A 83 -3.07 -8.30 12.74
N GLY A 84 -2.28 -7.37 12.22
CA GLY A 84 -1.48 -7.55 11.03
C GLY A 84 -1.52 -6.38 10.05
N ILE A 85 -0.56 -6.40 9.13
CA ILE A 85 -0.35 -5.34 8.12
C ILE A 85 -0.41 -5.97 6.73
N PRO A 86 -1.31 -5.50 5.84
CA PRO A 86 -1.37 -5.99 4.47
C PRO A 86 -0.09 -5.64 3.70
N LEU A 87 0.51 -6.64 3.06
CA LEU A 87 1.64 -6.47 2.16
C LEU A 87 1.20 -6.62 0.70
N VAL A 88 1.51 -5.60 -0.10
CA VAL A 88 1.35 -5.64 -1.55
C VAL A 88 2.72 -5.85 -2.20
N VAL A 89 2.90 -6.98 -2.88
CA VAL A 89 4.15 -7.31 -3.59
C VAL A 89 4.13 -6.68 -4.99
N ASN A 90 5.20 -5.98 -5.34
CA ASN A 90 5.39 -5.47 -6.71
C ASN A 90 6.07 -6.54 -7.56
N LEU A 91 5.46 -6.89 -8.68
CA LEU A 91 6.01 -7.87 -9.62
C LEU A 91 6.74 -7.18 -10.77
N ALA A 92 7.84 -7.78 -11.22
CA ALA A 92 8.54 -7.40 -12.44
C ALA A 92 8.55 -8.60 -13.39
N ALA A 93 8.18 -8.37 -14.65
CA ALA A 93 8.09 -9.41 -15.66
C ALA A 93 8.65 -8.92 -17.01
N ILE A 94 9.13 -9.87 -17.82
CA ILE A 94 9.57 -9.61 -19.19
C ILE A 94 8.40 -9.91 -20.12
N LEU A 95 8.08 -8.96 -21.00
CA LEU A 95 7.05 -9.16 -22.01
C LEU A 95 7.52 -10.18 -23.04
N ASN A 96 6.68 -11.16 -23.35
CA ASN A 96 7.01 -12.22 -24.32
C ASN A 96 7.29 -11.68 -25.74
N GLN A 97 6.77 -10.49 -26.07
CA GLN A 97 6.91 -9.86 -27.40
C GLN A 97 8.02 -8.81 -27.45
N THR A 98 8.95 -8.79 -26.48
CA THR A 98 10.05 -7.82 -26.50
C THR A 98 11.05 -8.12 -27.63
N ASP A 99 11.50 -7.06 -28.31
CA ASP A 99 12.59 -7.15 -29.29
C ASP A 99 13.98 -7.31 -28.64
N TYR A 100 14.07 -7.13 -27.30
CA TYR A 100 15.32 -7.08 -26.54
C TYR A 100 15.30 -8.07 -25.35
N PRO A 101 15.15 -9.38 -25.58
CA PRO A 101 14.96 -10.36 -24.50
C PRO A 101 16.18 -10.51 -23.59
N GLU A 102 17.41 -10.36 -24.12
CA GLU A 102 18.63 -10.50 -23.31
C GLU A 102 18.89 -9.28 -22.45
N GLU A 103 18.67 -8.07 -22.98
CA GLU A 103 18.75 -6.82 -22.24
C GLU A 103 17.68 -6.76 -21.14
N ALA A 104 16.46 -7.23 -21.43
CA ALA A 104 15.40 -7.32 -20.43
C ALA A 104 15.77 -8.27 -19.29
N LYS A 105 16.42 -9.41 -19.57
CA LYS A 105 16.94 -10.32 -18.53
C LYS A 105 18.05 -9.66 -17.72
N ILE A 106 18.98 -8.95 -18.35
CA ILE A 106 20.04 -8.21 -17.65
C ILE A 106 19.43 -7.18 -16.71
N PHE A 107 18.44 -6.42 -17.18
CA PHE A 107 17.76 -5.42 -16.36
C PHE A 107 17.01 -6.05 -15.19
N LEU A 108 16.27 -7.14 -15.42
CA LEU A 108 15.56 -7.85 -14.35
C LEU A 108 16.54 -8.44 -13.31
N ASN A 109 17.66 -9.01 -13.77
CA ASN A 109 18.72 -9.48 -12.88
C ASN A 109 19.32 -8.34 -12.04
N PHE A 110 19.55 -7.18 -12.64
CA PHE A 110 19.98 -6.00 -11.90
C PHE A 110 18.94 -5.58 -10.87
N LEU A 111 17.66 -5.48 -11.26
CA LEU A 111 16.56 -5.09 -10.37
C LEU A 111 16.49 -5.99 -9.13
N LEU A 112 16.68 -7.30 -9.29
CA LEU A 112 16.63 -8.30 -8.21
C LEU A 112 17.96 -8.51 -7.46
N SER A 113 19.05 -7.93 -7.97
CA SER A 113 20.36 -7.97 -7.31
C SER A 113 20.37 -7.15 -6.02
N GLN A 114 21.34 -7.42 -5.14
CA GLN A 114 21.53 -6.62 -3.92
C GLN A 114 21.67 -5.13 -4.24
N ARG A 115 22.56 -4.79 -5.19
CA ARG A 115 22.76 -3.39 -5.61
C ARG A 115 21.49 -2.75 -6.14
N GLY A 116 20.71 -3.47 -6.95
CA GLY A 116 19.45 -2.95 -7.49
C GLY A 116 18.42 -2.67 -6.41
N GLN A 117 18.26 -3.61 -5.47
CA GLN A 117 17.35 -3.47 -4.35
C GLN A 117 17.77 -2.35 -3.37
N GLU A 118 19.06 -2.22 -3.05
CA GLU A 118 19.59 -1.09 -2.26
C GLU A 118 19.36 0.25 -2.98
N THR A 119 19.55 0.28 -4.31
CA THR A 119 19.26 1.48 -5.12
C THR A 119 17.78 1.84 -5.07
N MET A 120 16.89 0.85 -5.19
CA MET A 120 15.44 1.06 -5.10
C MET A 120 15.05 1.59 -3.72
N GLN A 121 15.55 0.97 -2.65
CA GLN A 121 15.30 1.40 -1.28
C GLN A 121 15.79 2.84 -1.05
N GLY A 122 16.98 3.21 -1.54
CA GLY A 122 17.50 4.58 -1.42
C GLY A 122 16.72 5.63 -2.22
N THR A 123 16.03 5.24 -3.29
CA THR A 123 15.32 6.17 -4.18
C THR A 123 13.84 6.33 -3.87
N ASN A 124 13.16 5.24 -3.51
CA ASN A 124 11.71 5.23 -3.28
C ASN A 124 11.29 4.76 -1.88
N TYR A 125 12.25 4.41 -1.02
CA TYR A 125 12.05 4.01 0.37
C TYR A 125 11.19 2.76 0.58
N LYS A 126 11.01 1.94 -0.47
CA LYS A 126 10.31 0.66 -0.36
C LYS A 126 11.21 -0.40 0.26
N TYR A 127 10.58 -1.35 0.93
CA TYR A 127 11.25 -2.56 1.40
C TYR A 127 11.86 -3.35 0.24
N SER A 128 12.99 -3.99 0.52
CA SER A 128 13.43 -5.13 -0.27
C SER A 128 12.89 -6.41 0.36
N LEU A 129 12.46 -7.34 -0.49
CA LEU A 129 12.15 -8.72 -0.09
C LEU A 129 13.37 -9.65 -0.22
N ARG A 130 14.53 -9.10 -0.57
CA ARG A 130 15.78 -9.87 -0.70
C ARG A 130 16.46 -9.99 0.65
N ASP A 131 16.84 -11.21 1.01
CA ASP A 131 17.65 -11.48 2.19
C ASP A 131 18.95 -10.64 2.21
N GLY A 132 19.33 -10.21 3.41
CA GLY A 132 20.58 -9.48 3.64
C GLY A 132 20.53 -7.98 3.35
N ILE A 133 19.36 -7.44 2.98
CA ILE A 133 19.16 -5.98 2.85
C ILE A 133 18.50 -5.44 4.10
N THR A 134 19.20 -4.53 4.78
CA THR A 134 18.70 -3.91 6.01
C THR A 134 17.62 -2.88 5.67
N PRO A 135 16.47 -2.87 6.38
CA PRO A 135 15.49 -1.79 6.29
C PRO A 135 16.12 -0.41 6.53
N LEU A 136 15.50 0.66 6.01
CA LEU A 136 15.94 2.01 6.31
C LEU A 136 15.78 2.31 7.81
N GLU A 137 16.62 3.19 8.34
CA GLU A 137 16.55 3.60 9.75
C GLU A 137 15.14 4.11 10.11
N GLY A 138 14.58 3.63 11.22
CA GLY A 138 13.24 4.02 11.65
C GLY A 138 12.09 3.35 10.89
N ILE A 139 12.39 2.44 9.95
CA ILE A 139 11.42 1.51 9.36
C ILE A 139 11.57 0.14 10.07
N PRO A 140 10.48 -0.45 10.60
CA PRO A 140 10.55 -1.76 11.25
C PRO A 140 10.93 -2.86 10.26
N SER A 141 11.70 -3.86 10.71
CA SER A 141 11.97 -5.07 9.92
C SER A 141 10.68 -5.82 9.62
N LEU A 142 10.57 -6.42 8.43
CA LEU A 142 9.43 -7.27 8.08
C LEU A 142 9.30 -8.46 9.04
N ASP A 143 10.41 -9.00 9.56
CA ASP A 143 10.40 -10.08 10.55
C ASP A 143 9.75 -9.70 11.89
N ASN A 144 9.65 -8.40 12.17
CA ASN A 144 9.03 -7.87 13.39
C ASN A 144 7.56 -7.47 13.17
N LEU A 145 7.03 -7.65 11.96
CA LEU A 145 5.66 -7.30 11.60
C LEU A 145 4.85 -8.57 11.37
N ASN A 146 3.62 -8.57 11.88
CA ASN A 146 2.65 -9.58 11.49
C ASN A 146 2.14 -9.24 10.08
N ILE A 147 2.72 -9.84 9.05
CA ILE A 147 2.39 -9.53 7.66
C ILE A 147 1.21 -10.37 7.19
N LEU A 148 0.19 -9.68 6.68
CA LEU A 148 -0.95 -10.28 6.01
C LEU A 148 -0.66 -10.38 4.52
N LEU A 149 -0.85 -11.59 3.98
CA LEU A 149 -0.73 -11.91 2.55
C LEU A 149 -2.09 -12.36 2.02
N PRO A 150 -2.43 -12.07 0.76
CA PRO A 150 -3.66 -12.58 0.18
C PRO A 150 -3.51 -14.09 -0.02
N GLU A 151 -4.56 -14.85 0.34
CA GLU A 151 -4.58 -16.29 0.06
C GLU A 151 -4.59 -16.58 -1.45
N ASN A 152 -5.20 -15.68 -2.24
CA ASN A 152 -5.30 -15.80 -3.69
C ASN A 152 -4.90 -14.49 -4.38
N THR A 153 -3.69 -14.43 -4.94
CA THR A 153 -3.25 -13.26 -5.72
C THR A 153 -3.83 -13.21 -7.14
N ALA A 154 -4.39 -14.31 -7.65
CA ALA A 154 -4.82 -14.41 -9.04
C ALA A 154 -6.08 -13.57 -9.32
N ASP A 155 -6.94 -13.41 -8.32
CA ASP A 155 -8.21 -12.67 -8.45
C ASP A 155 -8.07 -11.16 -8.16
N TYR A 156 -6.91 -10.71 -7.71
CA TYR A 156 -6.65 -9.29 -7.42
C TYR A 156 -7.06 -8.37 -8.56
N GLY A 157 -6.66 -8.71 -9.79
CA GLY A 157 -6.98 -7.93 -10.98
C GLY A 157 -8.43 -8.10 -11.44
N SER A 158 -8.98 -9.32 -11.37
CA SER A 158 -10.32 -9.62 -11.87
C SER A 158 -11.42 -8.99 -11.00
N LYS A 159 -11.18 -8.85 -9.70
CA LYS A 159 -12.11 -8.27 -8.73
C LYS A 159 -12.17 -6.75 -8.72
N ARG A 160 -11.26 -6.06 -9.42
CA ARG A 160 -11.12 -4.59 -9.30
C ARG A 160 -12.41 -3.83 -9.56
N ILE A 161 -13.14 -4.18 -10.62
CA ILE A 161 -14.39 -3.49 -10.98
C ILE A 161 -15.47 -3.76 -9.92
N GLU A 162 -15.64 -5.02 -9.53
CA GLU A 162 -16.62 -5.45 -8.52
C GLU A 162 -16.38 -4.75 -7.18
N TYR A 163 -15.13 -4.72 -6.71
CA TYR A 163 -14.79 -4.18 -5.39
C TYR A 163 -14.82 -2.64 -5.36
N ILE A 164 -14.52 -1.97 -6.47
CA ILE A 164 -14.77 -0.53 -6.59
C ILE A 164 -16.28 -0.24 -6.51
N GLN A 165 -17.13 -1.05 -7.16
CA GLN A 165 -18.58 -0.90 -7.06
C GLN A 165 -19.08 -1.19 -5.64
N GLU A 166 -18.55 -2.22 -4.98
CA GLU A 166 -18.85 -2.57 -3.59
C GLU A 166 -18.50 -1.40 -2.65
N PHE A 167 -17.27 -0.90 -2.72
CA PHE A 167 -16.83 0.24 -1.90
C PHE A 167 -17.67 1.50 -2.12
N ASN A 168 -17.97 1.83 -3.38
CA ASN A 168 -18.83 2.97 -3.71
C ASN A 168 -20.25 2.81 -3.16
N SER A 169 -20.76 1.58 -3.06
CA SER A 169 -22.09 1.33 -2.48
C SER A 169 -22.15 1.71 -1.00
N PHE A 170 -21.07 1.48 -0.23
CA PHE A 170 -21.00 1.90 1.18
C PHE A 170 -21.09 3.42 1.32
N LEU A 171 -20.42 4.16 0.43
CA LEU A 171 -20.41 5.63 0.46
C LEU A 171 -21.72 6.25 -0.05
N GLY A 172 -22.44 5.54 -0.92
CA GLY A 172 -23.71 5.98 -1.51
C GLY A 172 -24.94 5.69 -0.64
N SER A 173 -24.86 4.71 0.27
CA SER A 173 -25.96 4.32 1.17
C SER A 173 -26.10 5.20 2.42
N ASN A 174 -25.11 6.04 2.72
CA ASN A 174 -25.10 6.96 3.87
C ASN A 174 -25.57 8.39 3.50
N LYS A 175 -26.53 8.53 2.58
CA LYS A 175 -27.21 9.80 2.26
C LYS A 175 -28.69 9.76 2.57
#